data_AF-A0A0C2CS38-F1
#
_entry.id   AF-A0A0C2CS38-F1
#
_cell.length_a   1.000
_cell.length_b   1.000
_cell.length_c   1.000
_cell.angle_alpha   90.00
_cell.angle_beta   90.00
_cell.angle_gamma   90.00
#
_symmetry.space_group_name_H-M   'P 1'
#
loop_
_entity.id
_entity.type
_entity.pdbx_description
1 polymer ?
#
loop_
_entity_poly.entity_id
_entity_poly.type
_entity_poly.pdbx_seq_one_letter_code
_entity_poly.pdbx_strand_id
1 'polypeptide(L)' 'MDVINPEIKPCPRETAACRWFTREEIESLPENEFHEFHREILRRYDIWKKSGRRGCHVASCQFTSRKCKMYYID' A
#
# COMPACT_ATOMS: atom_id res chain seq x y z
N MET A 1 -3.82 -9.56 18.11
CA MET A 1 -2.79 -9.24 17.10
C MET A 1 -2.75 -10.43 16.18
N ASP A 2 -3.33 -10.32 14.98
CA ASP A 2 -3.31 -11.39 14.01
C ASP A 2 -1.86 -11.69 13.61
N VAL A 3 -1.46 -12.95 13.78
CA VAL A 3 -0.13 -13.42 13.40
C VAL A 3 -0.10 -13.42 11.87
N ILE A 4 0.49 -12.37 11.30
CA ILE A 4 0.76 -12.31 9.86
C ILE A 4 1.64 -13.52 9.55
N ASN A 5 1.10 -14.51 8.84
CA ASN A 5 1.92 -15.61 8.35
C ASN A 5 2.97 -15.00 7.39
N PRO A 6 4.27 -15.05 7.73
CA PRO A 6 5.30 -14.38 6.95
C PRO A 6 5.58 -15.10 5.63
N GLU A 7 5.03 -16.29 5.42
CA GLU A 7 5.26 -17.10 4.23
C GLU A 7 4.52 -16.53 3.00
N ILE A 8 5.30 -15.92 2.10
CA ILE A 8 4.80 -15.40 0.83
C ILE A 8 4.67 -16.56 -0.17
N LYS A 9 3.49 -16.74 -0.77
CA LYS A 9 3.24 -17.74 -1.83
C LYS A 9 2.84 -17.03 -3.13
N PRO A 10 3.81 -16.45 -3.86
CA PRO A 10 3.51 -15.72 -5.09
C PRO A 10 3.14 -16.69 -6.23
N CYS A 11 2.32 -16.23 -7.18
CA CYS A 11 1.98 -17.02 -8.36
C CYS A 11 3.21 -17.11 -9.30
N PRO A 12 3.77 -18.30 -9.56
CA PRO A 12 5.02 -18.44 -10.33
C PRO A 12 4.90 -17.99 -11.78
N ARG A 13 3.67 -17.86 -12.31
CA ARG A 13 3.41 -17.43 -13.69
C ARG A 13 3.27 -15.92 -13.84
N GLU A 14 2.93 -15.21 -12.77
CA GLU A 14 2.54 -13.80 -12.81
C GLU A 14 3.46 -12.90 -11.98
N THR A 15 4.21 -13.48 -11.04
CA THR A 15 5.06 -12.73 -10.10
C THR A 15 6.53 -13.04 -10.35
N ALA A 16 7.27 -12.05 -10.85
CA ALA A 16 8.71 -12.18 -11.07
C ALA A 16 9.51 -12.17 -9.76
N ALA A 17 9.07 -11.39 -8.76
CA ALA A 17 9.68 -11.31 -7.44
C ALA A 17 8.65 -10.88 -6.39
N CYS A 18 8.80 -11.37 -5.16
CA CYS A 18 7.98 -10.94 -4.04
C CYS A 18 8.77 -11.02 -2.73
N ARG A 19 8.67 -9.98 -1.92
CA ARG A 19 9.24 -9.92 -0.56
C ARG A 19 8.45 -8.95 0.30
N TRP A 20 8.61 -9.07 1.62
CA TRP A 20 8.16 -8.04 2.55
C TRP A 20 9.13 -6.86 2.53
N PHE A 21 8.60 -5.65 2.69
CA PHE A 21 9.40 -4.43 2.78
C PHE A 21 8.97 -3.61 4.00
N THR A 22 9.92 -2.94 4.64
CA THR A 22 9.63 -1.86 5.58
C THR A 22 9.27 -0.57 4.84
N ARG A 23 8.74 0.42 5.56
CA ARG A 23 8.43 1.73 4.99
C ARG A 23 9.70 2.44 4.49
N GLU A 24 10.79 2.31 5.22
CA GLU A 24 12.10 2.88 4.90
C GLU A 24 12.68 2.25 3.64
N GLU A 25 12.56 0.93 3.50
CA GLU A 25 12.99 0.22 2.29
C GLU A 25 12.20 0.69 1.06
N ILE A 26 10.87 0.86 1.18
CA ILE A 26 10.02 1.34 0.08
C ILE A 26 10.40 2.77 -0.34
N GLU A 27 10.68 3.67 0.61
CA GLU A 27 11.06 5.04 0.29
C GLU A 27 12.42 5.10 -0.44
N SER A 28 13.31 4.16 -0.15
CA SER A 28 14.61 4.04 -0.83
C SER A 28 14.54 3.44 -2.24
N LEU A 29 13.40 2.87 -2.65
CA LEU A 29 13.27 2.25 -3.96
C LEU A 29 13.31 3.31 -5.08
N PRO A 30 13.91 2.98 -6.23
CA PRO A 30 13.85 3.81 -7.43
C PRO A 30 12.42 4.09 -7.92
N GLU A 31 12.20 5.24 -8.56
CA GLU A 31 10.88 5.65 -9.09
C GLU A 31 10.33 4.73 -10.18
N ASN A 32 11.20 4.07 -10.94
CA ASN A 32 10.84 3.08 -11.96
C ASN A 32 10.45 1.72 -11.35
N GLU A 33 10.84 1.44 -10.11
CA GLU A 33 10.47 0.20 -9.40
C GLU A 33 9.22 0.40 -8.53
N PHE A 34 9.11 1.56 -7.90
CA PHE A 34 7.95 1.91 -7.09
C PHE A 34 7.52 3.34 -7.38
N HIS A 35 6.44 3.51 -8.15
CA HIS A 35 6.00 4.84 -8.56
C HIS A 35 5.49 5.70 -7.39
N GLU A 36 5.65 7.02 -7.52
CA GLU A 36 5.19 8.03 -6.55
C GLU A 36 3.71 7.86 -6.20
N PHE A 37 2.90 7.46 -7.19
CA PHE A 37 1.49 7.10 -7.00
C PHE A 37 1.28 6.07 -5.88
N HIS A 38 2.11 5.02 -5.86
CA HIS A 38 2.02 3.96 -4.85
C HIS A 38 2.53 4.43 -3.48
N ARG A 39 3.56 5.30 -3.44
CA ARG A 39 4.02 5.91 -2.18
C ARG A 39 2.93 6.74 -1.53
N GLU A 40 2.22 7.54 -2.32
CA GLU A 40 1.13 8.38 -1.84
C GLU A 40 -0.04 7.54 -1.29
N ILE A 41 -0.34 6.39 -1.91
CA ILE A 41 -1.32 5.41 -1.37
C ILE A 41 -0.92 4.97 0.04
N LEU A 42 0.35 4.61 0.25
CA LEU A 42 0.85 4.15 1.55
C LEU A 42 0.82 5.27 2.60
N ARG A 43 1.22 6.50 2.23
CA ARG A 43 1.16 7.66 3.13
C ARG A 43 -0.25 7.92 3.64
N ARG A 44 -1.26 7.86 2.75
CA ARG A 44 -2.67 8.02 3.14
C ARG A 44 -3.17 6.88 4.00
N TYR A 45 -2.78 5.65 3.69
CA TYR A 45 -3.09 4.48 4.52
C TYR A 45 -2.53 4.66 5.94
N ASP A 46 -1.29 5.12 6.07
CA ASP A 46 -0.66 5.34 7.39
C ASP A 46 -1.36 6.44 8.19
N ILE A 47 -1.76 7.55 7.54
CA ILE A 47 -2.58 8.60 8.18
C ILE A 47 -3.92 8.03 8.66
N TRP A 48 -4.59 7.26 7.80
CA TRP A 48 -5.86 6.63 8.16
C TRP A 48 -5.70 5.65 9.32
N LYS A 49 -4.69 4.77 9.30
CA LYS A 49 -4.47 3.80 10.37
C LYS A 49 -4.14 4.49 11.71
N LYS A 50 -3.38 5.59 11.67
CA LYS A 50 -3.11 6.45 12.85
C LYS A 50 -4.36 7.14 13.40
N SER A 51 -5.37 7.40 12.58
CA SER A 51 -6.62 8.04 13.03
C SER A 51 -7.48 7.15 13.95
N GLY A 52 -7.19 5.84 14.04
CA GLY A 52 -7.92 4.90 14.89
C GLY A 52 -9.36 4.64 14.44
N ARG A 53 -9.73 5.08 13.23
CA ARG A 53 -11.08 4.90 12.68
C ARG A 53 -11.30 3.44 12.28
N ARG A 54 -12.37 2.83 12.79
CA ARG A 54 -12.74 1.44 12.51
C ARG A 54 -13.72 1.33 11.35
N GLY A 55 -13.74 0.16 10.70
CA GLY A 55 -14.67 -0.16 9.61
C GLY A 55 -14.19 0.29 8.23
N CYS A 56 -15.10 0.28 7.25
CA CYS A 56 -14.79 0.63 5.86
C CYS A 56 -14.93 2.14 5.63
N HIS A 57 -13.88 2.78 5.10
CA HIS A 57 -13.88 4.18 4.72
C HIS A 57 -13.56 4.34 3.23
N VAL A 58 -14.32 5.20 2.54
CA VAL A 58 -14.05 5.58 1.15
C VAL A 58 -13.60 7.03 1.12
N ALA A 59 -12.42 7.28 0.53
CA ALA A 59 -11.95 8.63 0.25
C ALA A 59 -11.84 8.83 -1.27
N SER A 60 -12.47 9.91 -1.75
CA SER A 60 -12.24 10.40 -3.11
C SER A 60 -10.85 11.03 -3.18
N CYS A 61 -10.01 10.51 -4.05
CA CYS A 61 -8.61 10.87 -4.14
C CYS A 61 -8.30 11.33 -5.57
N GLN A 62 -7.68 12.49 -5.71
CA GLN A 62 -7.11 12.95 -6.97
C GLN A 62 -5.60 12.75 -6.91
N PHE A 63 -5.07 11.90 -7.79
CA PHE A 63 -3.64 11.68 -7.97
C PHE A 63 -3.28 12.24 -9.33
N THR A 64 -2.36 13.22 -9.39
CA THR A 64 -1.89 13.86 -10.62
C THR A 64 -3.01 14.14 -11.65
N SER A 65 -3.31 13.20 -12.55
CA SER A 65 -4.34 13.27 -13.59
C SER A 65 -5.56 12.34 -13.43
N ARG A 66 -5.58 11.45 -12.42
CA ARG A 66 -6.62 10.43 -12.22
C ARG A 66 -7.43 10.67 -10.96
N LYS A 67 -8.75 10.64 -11.10
CA LYS A 67 -9.69 10.52 -9.98
C LYS A 67 -9.85 9.05 -9.64
N CYS A 68 -9.61 8.70 -8.39
CA CYS A 68 -9.81 7.34 -7.90
C CYS A 68 -10.49 7.36 -6.53
N LYS A 69 -10.96 6.20 -6.11
CA LYS A 69 -11.53 5.98 -4.78
C LYS A 69 -10.60 5.04 -4.03
N MET A 70 -10.14 5.47 -2.87
CA MET A 70 -9.41 4.61 -1.95
C MET A 70 -10.38 4.05 -0.93
N TYR A 71 -10.32 2.73 -0.75
CA TYR A 71 -11.11 1.99 0.22
C TYR A 71 -10.15 1.53 1.32
N TYR A 72 -10.36 2.03 2.54
CA TYR A 72 -9.64 1.60 3.72
C TYR A 72 -10.52 0.62 4.48
N ILE A 73 -9.99 -0.57 4.77
CA ILE A 73 -10.70 -1.64 5.46
C ILE A 73 -9.85 -2.01 6.67
N ASP A 74 -10.48 -2.05 7.85
CA ASP A 74 -9.87 -2.50 9.11
C ASP A 74 -9.93 -4.01 9.24
#